data_AF-A0A7S0PJE4-F1
#
_entry.id   AF-A0A7S0PJE4-F1
#
_cell.length_a   1.000
_cell.length_b   1.000
_cell.length_c   1.000
_cell.angle_alpha   90.00
_cell.angle_beta   90.00
_cell.angle_gamma   90.00
#
_symmetry.space_group_name_H-M   'P 1'
#
loop_
_entity.id
_entity.type
_entity.pdbx_description
1 polymer ?
#
loop_
_entity_poly.entity_id
_entity_poly.type
_entity_poly.pdbx_seq_one_letter_code
_entity_poly.pdbx_strand_id
1 'polypeptide(L)'
;MDAMQAKFDEAMAEKQRLIDDAAATQARMDAAAALITALAGEEVRWTEQSKQFAAQIQRLTGDCAMASSFTSYLGPFNKEFRDLLLTRDFFGDLSKRGIPVTADLDVARFLVDDSEIGEWTLQGLPTDELSIQNGIMTTRASRYPVLVDPQGQGINWIKNREAENNLKVTNLNEKRFRDILEESMSYGLPMLIENIQEELDPILEPVLEKRIVRKGKQAMIVLSDGKEVDYDDNFTLICTTRLPNPHYSPELSAKVTVIDFTVTMVGLEDQLLGKLILKEKNELEVQRKTLVEEVTTYKRKIKQLEDDLLFRLSNSQGNL
;
A
#
# COMPACT_ATOMS: atom_id res chain seq x y z
N MET A 1 12.52 -81.95 -25.27
CA MET A 1 12.20 -81.33 -23.96
C MET A 1 12.60 -79.86 -23.98
N ASP A 2 13.81 -79.54 -24.43
CA ASP A 2 14.34 -78.17 -24.44
C ASP A 2 13.51 -77.14 -25.23
N ALA A 3 12.95 -77.51 -26.39
CA ALA A 3 12.08 -76.62 -27.17
C ALA A 3 10.74 -76.30 -26.49
N MET A 4 10.27 -77.18 -25.60
CA MET A 4 9.02 -76.97 -24.85
C MET A 4 9.28 -76.13 -23.59
N GLN A 5 10.46 -76.31 -22.97
CA GLN A 5 10.96 -75.48 -21.88
C GLN A 5 11.17 -74.03 -22.34
N ALA A 6 11.82 -73.82 -23.49
CA ALA A 6 12.05 -72.49 -24.05
C ALA A 6 10.73 -71.74 -24.37
N LYS A 7 9.73 -72.43 -24.93
CA LYS A 7 8.40 -71.85 -25.16
C LYS A 7 7.65 -71.53 -23.88
N PHE A 8 7.85 -72.33 -22.83
CA PHE A 8 7.27 -72.08 -21.52
C PHE A 8 7.90 -70.85 -20.86
N ASP A 9 9.23 -70.72 -20.93
CA ASP A 9 9.97 -69.59 -20.39
C ASP A 9 9.64 -68.28 -21.15
N GLU A 10 9.50 -68.34 -22.48
CA GLU A 10 9.04 -67.21 -23.31
C GLU A 10 7.62 -66.78 -22.93
N ALA A 11 6.68 -67.72 -22.79
CA ALA A 11 5.31 -67.42 -22.36
C ALA A 11 5.24 -66.87 -20.93
N MET A 12 6.11 -67.34 -20.03
CA MET A 12 6.22 -66.81 -18.67
C MET A 12 6.82 -65.40 -18.63
N ALA A 13 7.80 -65.11 -19.48
CA ALA A 13 8.36 -63.76 -19.64
C ALA A 13 7.34 -62.78 -20.25
N GLU A 14 6.60 -63.19 -21.28
CA GLU A 14 5.50 -62.40 -21.86
C GLU A 14 4.41 -62.13 -20.81
N LYS A 15 4.02 -63.15 -20.04
CA LYS A 15 3.07 -63.00 -18.93
C LYS A 15 3.57 -62.01 -17.88
N GLN A 16 4.84 -62.08 -17.48
CA GLN A 16 5.42 -61.14 -16.52
C GLN A 16 5.43 -59.72 -17.08
N ARG A 17 5.82 -59.53 -18.34
CA ARG A 17 5.79 -58.21 -19.01
C ARG A 17 4.39 -57.61 -19.02
N LEU A 18 3.37 -58.41 -19.34
CA LEU A 18 1.97 -57.96 -19.33
C LEU A 18 1.48 -57.61 -17.91
N ILE A 19 1.93 -58.33 -16.88
CA ILE A 19 1.63 -58.01 -15.48
C ILE A 19 2.29 -56.67 -15.08
N ASP A 20 3.55 -56.48 -15.45
CA ASP A 20 4.29 -55.25 -15.16
C ASP A 20 3.71 -54.05 -15.91
N ASP A 21 3.36 -54.22 -17.19
CA ASP A 21 2.68 -53.21 -18.01
C ASP A 21 1.29 -52.86 -17.44
N ALA A 22 0.52 -53.85 -16.99
CA ALA A 22 -0.76 -53.65 -16.34
C ALA A 22 -0.62 -52.91 -15.01
N ALA A 23 0.37 -53.26 -14.19
CA ALA A 23 0.66 -52.58 -12.93
C ALA A 23 1.11 -51.13 -13.15
N ALA A 24 1.97 -50.88 -14.14
CA ALA A 24 2.38 -49.54 -14.51
C ALA A 24 1.21 -48.69 -15.04
N THR A 25 0.31 -49.30 -15.80
CA THR A 25 -0.90 -48.63 -16.30
C THR A 25 -1.86 -48.31 -15.15
N GLN A 26 -2.07 -49.25 -14.21
CA GLN A 26 -2.90 -49.02 -13.03
C GLN A 26 -2.33 -47.87 -12.18
N ALA A 27 -1.03 -47.86 -11.91
CA ALA A 27 -0.37 -46.79 -11.17
C ALA A 27 -0.52 -45.42 -11.87
N ARG A 28 -0.44 -45.39 -13.22
CA ARG A 28 -0.71 -44.16 -14.00
C ARG A 28 -2.16 -43.73 -13.89
N MET A 29 -3.12 -44.65 -13.95
CA MET A 29 -4.55 -44.33 -13.80
C MET A 29 -4.86 -43.81 -12.40
N ASP A 30 -4.28 -44.42 -11.36
CA ASP A 30 -4.45 -43.98 -9.98
C ASP A 30 -3.86 -42.57 -9.77
N ALA A 31 -2.67 -42.31 -10.31
CA ALA A 31 -2.05 -40.99 -10.27
C ALA A 31 -2.86 -39.93 -11.03
N ALA A 32 -3.38 -40.26 -12.22
CA ALA A 32 -4.23 -39.38 -13.00
C ALA A 32 -5.57 -39.09 -12.28
N ALA A 33 -6.18 -40.10 -11.67
CA ALA A 33 -7.42 -39.94 -10.91
C ALA A 33 -7.22 -39.04 -9.67
N ALA A 34 -6.11 -39.23 -8.95
CA ALA A 34 -5.76 -38.38 -7.81
C ALA A 34 -5.52 -36.92 -8.25
N LEU A 35 -4.82 -36.72 -9.37
CA LEU A 35 -4.54 -35.41 -9.94
C LEU A 35 -5.82 -34.71 -10.43
N ILE A 36 -6.71 -35.41 -11.14
CA ILE A 36 -8.03 -34.88 -11.54
C ILE A 36 -8.85 -34.48 -10.33
N THR A 37 -8.83 -35.28 -9.26
CA THR A 37 -9.58 -34.98 -8.03
C THR A 37 -9.02 -33.74 -7.33
N ALA A 38 -7.70 -33.60 -7.24
CA ALA A 38 -7.06 -32.41 -6.69
C ALA A 38 -7.37 -31.16 -7.53
N LEU A 39 -7.25 -31.27 -8.85
CA LEU A 39 -7.58 -30.18 -9.80
C LEU A 39 -9.05 -29.78 -9.76
N ALA A 40 -9.98 -30.72 -9.56
CA ALA A 40 -11.40 -30.40 -9.45
C ALA A 40 -11.70 -29.50 -8.23
N GLY A 41 -10.99 -29.71 -7.12
CA GLY A 41 -11.06 -28.80 -5.97
C GLY A 41 -10.56 -27.40 -6.30
N GLU A 42 -9.45 -27.31 -7.05
CA GLU A 42 -8.89 -26.03 -7.46
C GLU A 42 -9.69 -25.32 -8.54
N GLU A 43 -10.32 -26.06 -9.45
CA GLU A 43 -11.24 -25.52 -10.45
C GLU A 43 -12.41 -24.79 -9.77
N VAL A 44 -13.02 -25.40 -8.75
CA VAL A 44 -14.12 -24.76 -7.99
C VAL A 44 -13.62 -23.49 -7.30
N ARG A 45 -12.46 -23.54 -6.65
CA ARG A 45 -11.87 -22.40 -5.94
C ARG A 45 -11.52 -21.26 -6.89
N TRP A 46 -10.85 -21.54 -8.00
CA TRP A 46 -10.50 -20.54 -9.01
C TRP A 46 -11.73 -19.98 -9.72
N THR A 47 -12.76 -20.80 -9.94
CA THR A 47 -14.03 -20.33 -10.49
C THR A 47 -14.72 -19.35 -9.54
N GLU A 48 -14.71 -19.64 -8.24
CA GLU A 48 -15.25 -18.74 -7.23
C GLU A 48 -14.41 -17.45 -7.11
N GLN A 49 -13.09 -17.56 -7.07
CA GLN A 49 -12.19 -16.40 -7.09
C GLN A 49 -12.39 -15.54 -8.34
N SER A 50 -12.59 -16.16 -9.52
CA SER A 50 -12.86 -15.46 -10.77
C SER A 50 -14.17 -14.66 -10.70
N LYS A 51 -15.24 -15.24 -10.13
CA LYS A 51 -16.49 -14.52 -9.89
C LYS A 51 -16.32 -13.37 -8.90
N GLN A 52 -15.55 -13.58 -7.83
CA GLN A 52 -15.24 -12.53 -6.86
C GLN A 52 -14.46 -11.39 -7.49
N PHE A 53 -13.45 -11.69 -8.32
CA PHE A 53 -12.71 -10.68 -9.08
C PHE A 53 -13.60 -9.92 -10.05
N ALA A 54 -14.49 -10.60 -10.78
CA ALA A 54 -15.44 -9.93 -11.67
C ALA A 54 -16.35 -8.95 -10.89
N ALA A 55 -16.82 -9.35 -9.71
CA ALA A 55 -17.61 -8.48 -8.85
C ALA A 55 -16.79 -7.32 -8.25
N GLN A 56 -15.51 -7.55 -7.91
CA GLN A 56 -14.60 -6.49 -7.45
C GLN A 56 -14.33 -5.46 -8.56
N ILE A 57 -14.12 -5.88 -9.80
CA ILE A 57 -13.91 -4.98 -10.95
C ILE A 57 -15.11 -4.03 -11.11
N GLN A 58 -16.33 -4.52 -10.92
CA GLN A 58 -17.53 -3.67 -11.00
C GLN A 58 -17.59 -2.61 -9.89
N ARG A 59 -17.14 -2.94 -8.67
CA ARG A 59 -17.13 -2.02 -7.52
C ARG A 59 -15.92 -1.10 -7.46
N LEU A 60 -14.86 -1.44 -8.18
CA LEU A 60 -13.58 -0.72 -8.18
C LEU A 60 -13.74 0.78 -8.44
N THR A 61 -14.65 1.16 -9.34
CA THR A 61 -14.90 2.58 -9.63
C THR A 61 -15.43 3.32 -8.40
N GLY A 62 -16.36 2.74 -7.65
CA GLY A 62 -16.86 3.32 -6.40
C GLY A 62 -15.80 3.31 -5.30
N ASP A 63 -15.04 2.22 -5.18
CA ASP A 63 -13.98 2.08 -4.17
C ASP A 63 -12.85 3.10 -4.41
N CYS A 64 -12.43 3.31 -5.66
CA CYS A 64 -11.47 4.36 -6.02
C CYS A 64 -12.02 5.78 -5.78
N ALA A 65 -13.32 6.01 -6.00
CA ALA A 65 -13.94 7.30 -5.71
C ALA A 65 -13.95 7.59 -4.20
N MET A 66 -14.25 6.59 -3.37
CA MET A 66 -14.15 6.67 -1.91
C MET A 66 -12.72 7.01 -1.47
N ALA A 67 -11.74 6.24 -1.97
CA ALA A 67 -10.34 6.41 -1.61
C ALA A 67 -9.77 7.77 -2.06
N SER A 68 -10.16 8.25 -3.25
CA SER A 68 -9.76 9.58 -3.75
C SER A 68 -10.39 10.71 -2.94
N SER A 69 -11.64 10.54 -2.52
CA SER A 69 -12.34 11.52 -1.67
C SER A 69 -11.67 11.60 -0.29
N PHE A 70 -11.25 10.46 0.25
CA PHE A 70 -10.50 10.37 1.49
C PHE A 70 -9.16 11.12 1.41
N THR A 71 -8.31 10.84 0.42
CA THR A 71 -6.99 11.49 0.32
C THR A 71 -7.07 12.97 -0.03
N SER A 72 -8.16 13.42 -0.67
CA SER A 72 -8.30 14.79 -1.16
C SER A 72 -8.95 15.74 -0.14
N TYR A 73 -9.93 15.28 0.63
CA TYR A 73 -10.80 16.15 1.44
C TYR A 73 -10.73 15.88 2.94
N LEU A 74 -10.33 14.69 3.37
CA LEU A 74 -10.50 14.28 4.76
C LEU A 74 -9.35 14.67 5.70
N GLY A 75 -8.23 15.15 5.16
CA GLY A 75 -7.04 15.52 5.93
C GLY A 75 -7.26 16.45 7.12
N PRO A 76 -8.02 17.55 7.00
CA PRO A 76 -8.19 18.51 8.10
C PRO A 76 -9.09 18.01 9.24
N PHE A 77 -9.78 16.88 9.05
CA PHE A 77 -10.81 16.41 9.98
C PHE A 77 -10.30 15.35 10.94
N ASN A 78 -10.90 15.29 12.13
CA ASN A 78 -10.69 14.23 13.10
C ASN A 78 -11.37 12.92 12.67
N LYS A 79 -11.04 11.82 13.36
CA LYS A 79 -11.55 10.48 13.06
C LYS A 79 -13.08 10.42 12.94
N GLU A 80 -13.80 10.92 13.95
CA GLU A 80 -15.27 10.85 13.99
C GLU A 80 -15.91 11.50 12.77
N PHE A 81 -15.38 12.64 12.35
CA PHE A 81 -15.90 13.35 11.19
C PHE A 81 -15.49 12.69 9.87
N ARG A 82 -14.28 12.10 9.79
CA ARG A 82 -13.88 11.27 8.64
C ARG A 82 -14.82 10.07 8.47
N ASP A 83 -15.12 9.36 9.55
CA ASP A 83 -16.01 8.19 9.53
C ASP A 83 -17.43 8.59 9.12
N LEU A 84 -17.93 9.72 9.63
CA LEU A 84 -19.22 10.28 9.24
C LEU A 84 -19.28 10.59 7.74
N LEU A 85 -18.27 11.30 7.21
CA LEU A 85 -18.22 11.69 5.80
C LEU A 85 -18.09 10.46 4.89
N LEU A 86 -17.27 9.47 5.24
CA LEU A 86 -17.12 8.23 4.49
C LEU A 86 -18.44 7.43 4.45
N THR A 87 -19.02 7.15 5.61
CA THR A 87 -20.16 6.24 5.72
C THR A 87 -21.48 6.88 5.28
N ARG A 88 -21.75 8.12 5.69
CA ARG A 88 -23.03 8.79 5.43
C ARG A 88 -23.03 9.49 4.09
N ASP A 89 -22.01 10.30 3.81
CA ASP A 89 -22.05 11.25 2.70
C ASP A 89 -21.48 10.64 1.42
N PHE A 90 -20.23 10.18 1.43
CA PHE A 90 -19.60 9.62 0.23
C PHE A 90 -20.23 8.28 -0.17
N PHE A 91 -20.28 7.30 0.74
CA PHE A 91 -20.93 6.02 0.46
C PHE A 91 -22.43 6.18 0.16
N GLY A 92 -23.11 7.06 0.90
CA GLY A 92 -24.53 7.35 0.68
C GLY A 92 -24.82 8.02 -0.66
N ASP A 93 -23.96 8.93 -1.14
CA ASP A 93 -24.10 9.56 -2.46
C ASP A 93 -23.83 8.57 -3.60
N LEU A 94 -22.77 7.75 -3.49
CA LEU A 94 -22.48 6.68 -4.45
C LEU A 94 -23.65 5.70 -4.56
N SER A 95 -24.21 5.29 -3.42
CA SER A 95 -25.37 4.40 -3.34
C SER A 95 -26.61 5.02 -3.99
N LYS A 96 -26.91 6.29 -3.71
CA LYS A 96 -28.04 7.03 -4.32
C LYS A 96 -27.91 7.16 -5.84
N ARG A 97 -26.69 7.28 -6.35
CA ARG A 97 -26.39 7.37 -7.79
C ARG A 97 -26.34 6.00 -8.48
N GLY A 98 -26.49 4.91 -7.74
CA GLY A 98 -26.42 3.55 -8.27
C GLY A 98 -25.00 3.15 -8.72
N ILE A 99 -23.97 3.78 -8.15
CA ILE A 99 -22.57 3.43 -8.43
C ILE A 99 -22.20 2.23 -7.55
N PRO A 100 -21.75 1.10 -8.12
CA PRO A 100 -21.32 -0.05 -7.33
C PRO A 100 -20.11 0.32 -6.45
N VAL A 101 -20.20 0.03 -5.16
CA VAL A 101 -19.17 0.30 -4.16
C VAL A 101 -19.21 -0.80 -3.10
N THR A 102 -18.06 -1.13 -2.53
CA THR A 102 -17.94 -2.10 -1.45
C THR A 102 -18.54 -1.52 -0.16
N ALA A 103 -19.46 -2.25 0.46
CA ALA A 103 -20.02 -1.88 1.75
C ALA A 103 -18.94 -1.96 2.83
N ASP A 104 -18.89 -0.96 3.71
CA ASP A 104 -17.90 -0.84 4.79
C ASP A 104 -16.45 -0.98 4.30
N LEU A 105 -16.13 -0.33 3.17
CA LEU A 105 -14.79 -0.32 2.62
C LEU A 105 -13.77 0.25 3.63
N ASP A 106 -12.83 -0.59 4.05
CA ASP A 106 -11.65 -0.17 4.79
C ASP A 106 -10.68 0.54 3.83
N VAL A 107 -10.79 1.87 3.77
CA VAL A 107 -9.98 2.71 2.89
C VAL A 107 -8.50 2.61 3.24
N ALA A 108 -8.15 2.37 4.51
CA ALA A 108 -6.77 2.27 4.93
C ALA A 108 -6.10 1.03 4.31
N ARG A 109 -6.74 -0.12 4.46
CA ARG A 109 -6.26 -1.39 3.86
C ARG A 109 -6.38 -1.43 2.34
N PHE A 110 -7.26 -0.62 1.76
CA PHE A 110 -7.38 -0.50 0.30
C PHE A 110 -6.18 0.25 -0.31
N LEU A 111 -5.63 1.24 0.39
CA LEU A 111 -4.56 2.10 -0.11
C LEU A 111 -3.15 1.64 0.26
N VAL A 112 -3.03 0.91 1.38
CA VAL A 112 -1.74 0.55 1.98
C VAL A 112 -1.81 -0.85 2.57
N ASP A 113 -0.69 -1.58 2.47
CA ASP A 113 -0.56 -2.92 3.04
C ASP A 113 0.03 -2.90 4.47
N ASP A 114 -0.09 -4.04 5.16
CA ASP A 114 0.43 -4.17 6.53
C ASP A 114 1.97 -4.03 6.61
N SER A 115 2.69 -4.21 5.50
CA SER A 115 4.15 -4.10 5.49
C SER A 115 4.59 -2.65 5.54
N GLU A 116 3.97 -1.79 4.73
CA GLU A 116 4.22 -0.35 4.73
C GLU A 116 3.76 0.31 6.05
N ILE A 117 2.62 -0.13 6.62
CA ILE A 117 2.19 0.32 7.97
C ILE A 117 3.24 -0.09 9.03
N GLY A 118 3.77 -1.31 8.92
CA GLY A 118 4.84 -1.79 9.79
C GLY A 118 6.11 -0.93 9.70
N GLU A 119 6.49 -0.54 8.48
CA GLU A 119 7.63 0.35 8.25
C GLU A 119 7.41 1.74 8.86
N TRP A 120 6.23 2.34 8.69
CA TRP A 120 5.90 3.62 9.30
C TRP A 120 5.96 3.56 10.82
N THR A 121 5.52 2.44 11.41
CA THR A 121 5.61 2.21 12.85
C THR A 121 7.07 2.18 13.32
N LEU A 122 7.98 1.55 12.57
CA LEU A 122 9.42 1.55 12.86
C LEU A 122 10.03 2.95 12.72
N GLN A 123 9.52 3.76 11.79
CA GLN A 123 9.90 5.16 11.59
C GLN A 123 9.30 6.10 12.66
N GLY A 124 8.46 5.58 13.57
CA GLY A 124 7.92 6.33 14.71
C GLY A 124 6.52 6.89 14.50
N LEU A 125 5.81 6.52 13.44
CA LEU A 125 4.38 6.80 13.30
C LEU A 125 3.61 5.95 14.33
N PRO A 126 2.66 6.54 15.08
CA PRO A 126 1.79 5.76 15.95
C PRO A 126 0.93 4.74 15.20
N THR A 127 0.55 3.66 15.89
CA THR A 127 -0.27 2.57 15.34
C THR A 127 -1.78 2.81 15.43
N ASP A 128 -2.20 3.97 15.92
CA ASP A 128 -3.62 4.32 15.97
C ASP A 128 -4.17 4.61 14.56
N GLU A 129 -5.47 4.41 14.39
CA GLU A 129 -6.12 4.48 13.08
C GLU A 129 -6.02 5.88 12.45
N LEU A 130 -6.10 6.95 13.24
CA LEU A 130 -5.97 8.32 12.76
C LEU A 130 -4.56 8.58 12.23
N SER A 131 -3.54 8.12 12.96
CA SER A 131 -2.14 8.24 12.53
C SER A 131 -1.85 7.46 11.26
N ILE A 132 -2.38 6.24 11.11
CA ILE A 132 -2.26 5.46 9.87
C ILE A 132 -2.92 6.22 8.71
N GLN A 133 -4.15 6.71 8.90
CA GLN A 133 -4.87 7.52 7.91
C GLN A 133 -4.06 8.77 7.50
N ASN A 134 -3.44 9.45 8.46
CA ASN A 134 -2.59 10.61 8.21
C ASN A 134 -1.33 10.23 7.41
N GLY A 135 -0.73 9.07 7.71
CA GLY A 135 0.39 8.52 6.94
C GLY A 135 0.01 8.24 5.49
N ILE A 136 -1.18 7.70 5.25
CA ILE A 136 -1.73 7.49 3.91
C ILE A 136 -1.86 8.81 3.16
N MET A 137 -2.49 9.81 3.76
CA MET A 137 -2.68 11.11 3.11
C MET A 137 -1.35 11.80 2.83
N THR A 138 -0.37 11.66 3.73
CA THR A 138 0.96 12.25 3.54
C THR A 138 1.69 11.61 2.35
N THR A 139 1.54 10.30 2.14
CA THR A 139 2.28 9.57 1.10
C THR A 139 1.53 9.44 -0.22
N ARG A 140 0.20 9.51 -0.22
CA ARG A 140 -0.66 9.28 -1.40
C ARG A 140 -1.34 10.53 -1.93
N ALA A 141 -1.36 11.64 -1.19
CA ALA A 141 -1.97 12.87 -1.70
C ALA A 141 -1.18 13.43 -2.89
N SER A 142 -1.91 13.96 -3.88
CA SER A 142 -1.33 14.55 -5.08
C SER A 142 -0.71 15.93 -4.83
N ARG A 143 -1.28 16.70 -3.89
CA ARG A 143 -0.77 18.00 -3.45
C ARG A 143 0.19 17.83 -2.28
N TYR A 144 1.13 18.75 -2.15
CA TYR A 144 2.09 18.70 -1.05
C TYR A 144 1.39 18.83 0.31
N PRO A 145 1.73 17.98 1.28
CA PRO A 145 1.06 17.97 2.57
C PRO A 145 1.56 19.09 3.48
N VAL A 146 0.62 19.68 4.23
CA VAL A 146 0.87 20.57 5.36
C VAL A 146 0.40 19.85 6.63
N LEU A 147 1.33 19.49 7.50
CA LEU A 147 1.04 18.77 8.74
C LEU A 147 0.78 19.78 9.86
N VAL A 148 -0.44 19.77 10.40
CA VAL A 148 -0.79 20.50 11.62
C VAL A 148 -0.37 19.64 12.81
N ASP A 149 0.83 19.88 13.32
CA ASP A 149 1.52 19.00 14.27
C ASP A 149 2.03 19.80 15.48
N PRO A 150 1.14 20.19 16.42
CA PRO A 150 1.53 20.97 17.59
C PRO A 150 2.42 20.16 18.55
N GLN A 151 2.34 18.83 18.55
CA GLN A 151 3.12 17.95 19.43
C GLN A 151 4.44 17.47 18.82
N GLY A 152 4.66 17.64 17.51
CA GLY A 152 5.87 17.21 16.83
C GLY A 152 5.95 15.70 16.57
N GLN A 153 4.83 14.98 16.48
CA GLN A 153 4.85 13.55 16.16
C GLN A 153 5.09 13.31 14.66
N GLY A 154 4.35 14.01 13.80
CA GLY A 154 4.46 13.89 12.34
C GLY A 154 5.85 14.30 11.85
N ILE A 155 6.40 15.41 12.37
CA ILE A 155 7.73 15.88 11.97
C ILE A 155 8.85 14.88 12.27
N ASN A 156 8.78 14.19 13.42
CA ASN A 156 9.76 13.18 13.80
C ASN A 156 9.65 11.95 12.89
N TRP A 157 8.42 11.54 12.58
CA TRP A 157 8.18 10.44 11.63
C TRP A 157 8.76 10.75 10.24
N ILE A 158 8.52 11.94 9.67
CA ILE A 158 9.08 12.34 8.37
C ILE A 158 10.61 12.35 8.37
N LYS A 159 11.23 12.89 9.43
CA LYS A 159 12.69 12.90 9.55
C LYS A 159 13.29 11.50 9.57
N ASN A 160 12.65 10.55 10.24
CA ASN A 160 13.10 9.17 10.28
C ASN A 160 12.86 8.45 8.95
N ARG A 161 11.70 8.69 8.31
CA ARG A 161 11.34 8.10 7.01
C ARG A 161 12.31 8.52 5.90
N GLU A 162 12.65 9.80 5.85
CA GLU A 162 13.50 10.36 4.79
C GLU A 162 15.00 10.41 5.17
N ALA A 163 15.39 9.72 6.25
CA ALA A 163 16.76 9.73 6.75
C ALA A 163 17.78 9.20 5.72
N GLU A 164 17.39 8.18 4.95
CA GLU A 164 18.23 7.58 3.90
C GLU A 164 18.17 8.38 2.58
N ASN A 165 17.17 9.24 2.41
CA ASN A 165 16.91 10.00 1.18
C ASN A 165 17.51 11.42 1.20
N ASN A 166 18.39 11.73 2.16
CA ASN A 166 19.03 13.05 2.31
C ASN A 166 18.05 14.22 2.47
N LEU A 167 17.05 14.07 3.36
CA LEU A 167 16.07 15.11 3.67
C LEU A 167 16.72 16.48 3.96
N LYS A 168 16.28 17.50 3.23
CA LYS A 168 16.66 18.90 3.48
C LYS A 168 15.63 19.57 4.39
N VAL A 169 16.03 19.86 5.62
CA VAL A 169 15.19 20.54 6.61
C VAL A 169 15.54 22.03 6.64
N THR A 170 14.54 22.90 6.52
CA THR A 170 14.73 24.36 6.55
C THR A 170 13.49 25.07 7.11
N ASN A 171 13.58 26.40 7.26
CA ASN A 171 12.49 27.28 7.66
C ASN A 171 12.40 28.45 6.66
N LEU A 172 11.20 29.00 6.44
CA LEU A 172 10.98 30.16 5.57
C LEU A 172 11.84 31.39 5.96
N ASN A 173 12.19 31.52 7.25
CA ASN A 173 13.02 32.62 7.75
C ASN A 173 14.54 32.42 7.52
N GLU A 174 14.97 31.26 7.02
CA GLU A 174 16.37 30.96 6.81
C GLU A 174 16.91 31.68 5.55
N LYS A 175 18.04 32.38 5.67
CA LYS A 175 18.63 33.14 4.54
C LYS A 175 18.93 32.26 3.32
N ARG A 176 19.24 30.99 3.55
CA ARG A 176 19.57 30.00 2.52
C ARG A 176 18.36 29.23 2.00
N PHE A 177 17.14 29.56 2.44
CA PHE A 177 15.92 28.86 2.06
C PHE A 177 15.78 28.71 0.54
N ARG A 178 16.04 29.77 -0.22
CA ARG A 178 15.96 29.77 -1.69
C ARG A 178 16.98 28.83 -2.33
N ASP A 179 18.23 28.91 -1.90
CA ASP A 179 19.29 28.03 -2.41
C ASP A 179 18.96 26.56 -2.13
N ILE A 180 18.43 26.25 -0.94
CA ILE A 180 18.03 24.89 -0.55
C ILE A 180 16.84 24.41 -1.39
N LEU A 181 15.84 25.27 -1.62
CA LEU A 181 14.69 24.95 -2.46
C LEU A 181 15.12 24.61 -3.89
N GLU A 182 15.99 25.42 -4.47
CA GLU A 182 16.53 25.20 -5.82
C GLU A 182 17.37 23.93 -5.93
N GLU A 183 18.27 23.70 -4.99
CA GLU A 183 19.08 22.48 -4.90
C GLU A 183 18.18 21.25 -4.79
N SER A 184 17.17 21.31 -3.90
CA SER A 184 16.28 20.17 -3.66
C SER A 184 15.43 19.85 -4.89
N MET A 185 14.90 20.85 -5.59
CA MET A 185 14.14 20.64 -6.84
C MET A 185 15.01 20.11 -7.97
N SER A 186 16.24 20.61 -8.11
CA SER A 186 17.14 20.22 -9.21
C SER A 186 17.68 18.80 -9.04
N TYR A 187 17.92 18.37 -7.79
CA TYR A 187 18.45 17.04 -7.48
C TYR A 187 17.38 16.03 -7.04
N GLY A 188 16.11 16.41 -6.99
CA GLY A 188 15.01 15.52 -6.59
C GLY A 188 15.06 15.11 -5.11
N LEU A 189 15.61 15.96 -4.25
CA LEU A 189 15.76 15.66 -2.82
C LEU A 189 14.46 15.99 -2.06
N PRO A 190 14.04 15.17 -1.10
CA PRO A 190 12.90 15.50 -0.25
C PRO A 190 13.24 16.72 0.62
N MET A 191 12.26 17.62 0.77
CA MET A 191 12.41 18.87 1.50
C MET A 191 11.31 19.02 2.56
N LEU A 192 11.71 19.40 3.77
CA LEU A 192 10.83 19.66 4.91
C LEU A 192 10.95 21.14 5.33
N ILE A 193 9.85 21.88 5.25
CA ILE A 193 9.75 23.25 5.76
C ILE A 193 9.09 23.23 7.13
N GLU A 194 9.83 23.64 8.15
CA GLU A 194 9.36 23.65 9.54
C GLU A 194 8.66 24.96 9.92
N ASN A 195 7.60 24.84 10.73
CA ASN A 195 6.91 25.94 11.39
C ASN A 195 6.36 27.01 10.44
N ILE A 196 5.71 26.58 9.35
CA ILE A 196 4.98 27.49 8.47
C ILE A 196 3.89 28.22 9.26
N GLN A 197 3.69 29.49 8.92
CA GLN A 197 2.59 30.30 9.45
C GLN A 197 1.37 30.17 8.54
N GLU A 198 0.33 30.97 8.78
CA GLU A 198 -0.88 31.01 7.95
C GLU A 198 -0.61 31.56 6.53
N GLU A 199 0.46 32.35 6.38
CA GLU A 199 0.96 32.85 5.10
C GLU A 199 2.27 32.12 4.72
N LEU A 200 2.36 31.74 3.44
CA LEU A 200 3.57 31.17 2.83
C LEU A 200 4.27 32.22 1.98
N ASP A 201 5.58 32.07 1.82
CA ASP A 201 6.36 32.90 0.88
C ASP A 201 5.81 32.69 -0.55
N PRO A 202 5.40 33.76 -1.26
CA PRO A 202 4.88 33.68 -2.63
C PRO A 202 5.81 33.00 -3.64
N ILE A 203 7.11 32.87 -3.33
CA ILE A 203 8.05 32.11 -4.16
C ILE A 203 7.66 30.63 -4.29
N LEU A 204 6.92 30.08 -3.33
CA LEU A 204 6.47 28.69 -3.32
C LEU A 204 5.26 28.45 -4.22
N GLU A 205 4.53 29.48 -4.66
CA GLU A 205 3.28 29.27 -5.42
C GLU A 205 3.46 28.42 -6.69
N PRO A 206 4.46 28.67 -7.57
CA PRO A 206 4.65 27.86 -8.77
C PRO A 206 5.00 26.40 -8.43
N VAL A 207 5.67 26.20 -7.29
CA VAL A 207 6.06 24.87 -6.79
C VAL A 207 4.83 24.13 -6.26
N LEU A 208 4.03 24.77 -5.40
CA LEU A 208 2.81 24.18 -4.82
C LEU A 208 1.76 23.84 -5.89
N GLU A 209 1.62 24.69 -6.90
CA GLU A 209 0.74 24.45 -8.04
C GLU A 209 1.34 23.48 -9.07
N LYS A 210 2.58 23.02 -8.88
CA LYS A 210 3.31 22.15 -9.81
C LYS A 210 3.27 22.68 -11.24
N ARG A 211 3.54 23.98 -11.43
CA ARG A 211 3.61 24.64 -12.75
C ARG A 211 4.87 24.23 -13.53
N ILE A 212 4.98 22.94 -13.83
CA ILE A 212 6.13 22.33 -14.47
C ILE A 212 6.02 22.56 -15.99
N VAL A 213 7.04 23.21 -16.54
CA VAL A 213 7.21 23.40 -17.99
C VAL A 213 8.20 22.35 -18.48
N ARG A 214 7.82 21.55 -19.48
CA ARG A 214 8.73 20.58 -20.10
C ARG A 214 9.31 21.15 -21.40
N LYS A 215 10.62 21.41 -21.42
CA LYS A 215 11.37 21.80 -22.62
C LYS A 215 12.19 20.60 -23.09
N GLY A 216 11.65 19.81 -24.01
CA GLY A 216 12.28 18.58 -24.49
C GLY A 216 12.28 17.48 -23.42
N LYS A 217 13.46 17.00 -23.01
CA LYS A 217 13.61 15.98 -21.94
C LYS A 217 13.74 16.57 -20.54
N GLN A 218 13.97 17.88 -20.41
CA GLN A 218 14.13 18.56 -19.13
C GLN A 218 12.79 19.13 -18.65
N ALA A 219 12.51 18.97 -17.36
CA ALA A 219 11.40 19.62 -16.67
C ALA A 219 11.96 20.79 -15.86
N MET A 220 11.23 21.90 -15.83
CA MET A 220 11.64 23.11 -15.13
C MET A 220 10.44 23.83 -14.52
N ILE A 221 10.67 24.56 -13.45
CA ILE A 221 9.68 25.45 -12.84
C ILE A 221 10.22 26.88 -12.90
N VAL A 222 9.36 27.82 -13.30
CA VAL A 222 9.65 29.24 -13.24
C VAL A 222 9.15 29.76 -11.91
N LEU A 223 10.07 30.20 -11.05
CA LEU A 223 9.74 30.81 -9.76
C LEU A 223 9.11 32.19 -9.95
N SER A 224 8.46 32.70 -8.90
CA SER A 224 7.72 33.97 -8.94
C SER A 224 8.60 35.19 -9.21
N ASP A 225 9.92 35.09 -9.03
CA ASP A 225 10.92 36.10 -9.36
C ASP A 225 11.44 36.01 -10.81
N GLY A 226 10.92 35.07 -11.60
CA GLY A 226 11.28 34.85 -13.00
C GLY A 226 12.47 33.92 -13.20
N LYS A 227 13.05 33.35 -12.13
CA LYS A 227 14.17 32.40 -12.24
C LYS A 227 13.67 31.03 -12.72
N GLU A 228 14.32 30.51 -13.76
CA GLU A 228 14.12 29.16 -14.26
C GLU A 228 14.97 28.16 -13.44
N VAL A 229 14.34 27.15 -12.85
CA VAL A 229 15.01 26.12 -12.04
C VAL A 229 14.66 24.74 -12.60
N ASP A 230 15.68 23.87 -12.71
CA ASP A 230 15.48 22.48 -13.12
C ASP A 230 14.63 21.74 -12.07
N TYR A 231 13.74 20.87 -12.55
CA TYR A 231 12.80 20.13 -11.73
C TYR A 231 12.96 18.63 -11.97
N ASP A 232 13.25 17.89 -10.91
CA ASP A 232 13.25 16.43 -10.91
C ASP A 232 11.90 15.88 -10.41
N ASP A 233 11.37 14.87 -11.09
CA ASP A 233 10.06 14.28 -10.77
C ASP A 233 10.04 13.57 -9.40
N ASN A 234 11.20 13.25 -8.79
CA ASN A 234 11.30 12.67 -7.45
C ASN A 234 11.21 13.72 -6.31
N PHE A 235 11.28 15.02 -6.63
CA PHE A 235 11.19 16.07 -5.63
C PHE A 235 9.87 15.98 -4.86
N THR A 236 9.98 15.98 -3.52
CA THR A 236 8.83 15.97 -2.62
C THR A 236 8.97 17.06 -1.57
N LEU A 237 7.91 17.85 -1.39
CA LEU A 237 7.85 18.91 -0.40
C LEU A 237 6.85 18.56 0.71
N ILE A 238 7.27 18.69 1.96
CA ILE A 238 6.42 18.53 3.14
C ILE A 238 6.56 19.79 3.99
N CYS A 239 5.45 20.33 4.47
CA CYS A 239 5.44 21.49 5.34
C CYS A 239 4.83 21.10 6.69
N THR A 240 5.30 21.70 7.79
CA THR A 240 4.73 21.48 9.13
C THR A 240 4.40 22.80 9.80
N THR A 241 3.36 22.82 10.62
CA THR A 241 3.03 23.94 11.50
C THR A 241 2.81 23.45 12.93
N ARG A 242 3.21 24.28 13.89
CA ARG A 242 2.92 24.08 15.32
C ARG A 242 1.65 24.80 15.77
N LEU A 243 1.03 25.58 14.90
CA LEU A 243 -0.23 26.25 15.19
C LEU A 243 -1.31 25.18 15.32
N PRO A 244 -2.02 25.05 16.46
CA PRO A 244 -3.02 23.99 16.62
C PRO A 244 -4.25 24.17 15.72
N ASN A 245 -4.58 25.40 15.35
CA ASN A 245 -5.73 25.72 14.49
C ASN A 245 -5.37 26.87 13.54
N PRO A 246 -4.60 26.60 12.47
CA PRO A 246 -4.20 27.61 11.50
C PRO A 246 -5.37 28.01 10.59
N HIS A 247 -5.56 29.30 10.37
CA HIS A 247 -6.56 29.83 9.43
C HIS A 247 -5.94 30.06 8.06
N TYR A 248 -5.77 28.96 7.31
CA TYR A 248 -5.29 29.07 5.93
C TYR A 248 -6.33 29.72 5.02
N SER A 249 -5.86 30.55 4.09
CA SER A 249 -6.72 31.12 3.06
C SER A 249 -7.32 30.00 2.19
N PRO A 250 -8.51 30.21 1.58
CA PRO A 250 -9.08 29.25 0.65
C PRO A 250 -8.14 28.94 -0.52
N GLU A 251 -7.37 29.94 -0.96
CA GLU A 251 -6.37 29.79 -2.00
C GLU A 251 -5.24 28.83 -1.59
N LEU A 252 -4.67 29.00 -0.40
CA LEU A 252 -3.63 28.11 0.09
C LEU A 252 -4.17 26.69 0.29
N SER A 253 -5.36 26.57 0.90
CA SER A 253 -6.04 25.30 1.15
C SER A 253 -6.40 24.52 -0.13
N ALA A 254 -6.54 25.22 -1.26
CA ALA A 254 -6.72 24.59 -2.55
C ALA A 254 -5.41 24.03 -3.13
N LYS A 255 -4.26 24.67 -2.85
CA LYS A 255 -2.94 24.30 -3.37
C LYS A 255 -2.25 23.18 -2.57
N VAL A 256 -2.56 23.04 -1.29
CA VAL A 256 -1.94 22.06 -0.38
C VAL A 256 -2.95 21.05 0.15
N THR A 257 -2.46 19.91 0.66
CA THR A 257 -3.28 18.97 1.44
C THR A 257 -3.01 19.21 2.93
N VAL A 258 -3.93 19.85 3.63
CA VAL A 258 -3.82 20.04 5.08
C VAL A 258 -4.18 18.74 5.79
N ILE A 259 -3.31 18.28 6.68
CA ILE A 259 -3.50 17.04 7.45
C ILE A 259 -3.39 17.36 8.93
N ASP A 260 -4.44 17.04 9.69
CA ASP A 260 -4.45 17.23 11.14
C ASP A 260 -3.73 16.09 11.86
N PHE A 261 -2.52 16.37 12.36
CA PHE A 261 -1.70 15.49 13.19
C PHE A 261 -1.88 15.75 14.69
N THR A 262 -2.88 16.55 15.08
CA THR A 262 -3.16 16.81 16.48
C THR A 262 -3.51 15.52 17.21
N VAL A 263 -2.77 15.24 18.28
CA VAL A 263 -3.01 14.08 19.12
C VAL A 263 -4.37 14.21 19.80
N THR A 264 -5.27 13.27 19.50
CA THR A 264 -6.59 13.16 20.15
C THR A 264 -6.48 12.39 21.47
N MET A 265 -7.43 12.58 22.39
CA MET A 265 -7.45 11.83 23.67
C MET A 265 -7.54 10.32 23.44
N VAL A 266 -8.38 9.88 22.51
CA VAL A 266 -8.53 8.47 22.12
C VAL A 266 -7.24 7.96 21.49
N GLY A 267 -6.63 8.71 20.57
CA GLY A 267 -5.36 8.32 19.96
C GLY A 267 -4.22 8.21 20.99
N LEU A 268 -4.17 9.12 21.97
CA LEU A 268 -3.20 9.03 23.06
C LEU A 268 -3.45 7.82 23.96
N GLU A 269 -4.71 7.51 24.27
CA GLU A 269 -5.08 6.32 25.02
C GLU A 269 -4.64 5.04 24.30
N ASP A 270 -4.91 4.92 23.00
CA ASP A 270 -4.47 3.80 22.16
C ASP A 270 -2.94 3.67 22.12
N GLN A 271 -2.23 4.79 21.99
CA GLN A 271 -0.77 4.83 22.01
C GLN A 271 -0.20 4.37 23.35
N LEU A 272 -0.79 4.81 24.46
CA LEU A 272 -0.36 4.41 25.81
C LEU A 272 -0.74 2.96 26.10
N LEU A 273 -1.91 2.50 25.66
CA LEU A 273 -2.36 1.13 25.77
C LEU A 273 -1.40 0.19 25.02
N GLY A 274 -1.00 0.55 23.79
CA GLY A 274 0.00 -0.20 23.03
C GLY A 274 1.32 -0.33 23.78
N LYS A 275 1.83 0.77 24.35
CA LYS A 275 3.06 0.76 25.17
C LYS A 275 2.90 -0.05 26.46
N LEU A 276 1.73 0.00 27.11
CA LEU A 276 1.44 -0.75 28.31
C LEU A 276 1.40 -2.25 28.03
N ILE A 277 0.71 -2.67 26.97
CA ILE A 277 0.64 -4.08 26.55
C ILE A 277 2.04 -4.62 26.26
N LEU A 278 2.89 -3.85 25.56
CA LEU A 278 4.28 -4.24 25.30
C LEU A 278 5.09 -4.45 26.59
N LYS A 279 4.77 -3.72 27.66
CA LYS A 279 5.47 -3.81 28.95
C LYS A 279 4.90 -4.91 29.86
N GLU A 280 3.58 -4.97 30.00
CA GLU A 280 2.90 -5.87 30.94
C GLU A 280 2.63 -7.26 30.36
N LYS A 281 2.41 -7.35 29.04
CA LYS A 281 2.00 -8.56 28.33
C LYS A 281 2.90 -8.82 27.13
N ASN A 282 4.20 -8.61 27.29
CA ASN A 282 5.19 -8.81 26.23
C ASN A 282 5.09 -10.20 25.59
N GLU A 283 4.88 -11.26 26.39
CA GLU A 283 4.75 -12.63 25.87
C GLU A 283 3.58 -12.79 24.89
N LEU A 284 2.44 -12.16 25.15
CA LEU A 284 1.26 -12.18 24.25
C LEU A 284 1.51 -11.41 22.96
N GLU A 285 2.21 -10.27 23.03
CA GLU A 285 2.60 -9.51 21.84
C GLU A 285 3.64 -10.26 21.00
N VAL A 286 4.60 -10.93 21.63
CA VAL A 286 5.55 -11.81 20.93
C VAL A 286 4.79 -12.95 20.23
N GLN A 287 3.86 -13.61 20.92
CA GLN A 287 3.03 -14.66 20.31
C GLN A 287 2.18 -14.15 19.14
N ARG A 288 1.56 -12.97 19.29
CA ARG A 288 0.79 -12.31 18.23
C ARG A 288 1.68 -12.04 17.01
N LYS A 289 2.87 -11.48 17.22
CA LYS A 289 3.83 -11.20 16.13
C LYS A 289 4.26 -12.47 15.42
N THR A 290 4.68 -13.50 16.16
CA THR A 290 5.05 -14.80 15.58
C THR A 290 3.91 -15.38 14.76
N LEU A 291 2.67 -15.33 15.27
CA LEU A 291 1.51 -15.83 14.54
C LEU A 291 1.25 -15.04 13.25
N VAL A 292 1.37 -13.71 13.28
CA VAL A 292 1.22 -12.86 12.08
C VAL A 292 2.30 -13.17 11.05
N GLU A 293 3.56 -13.35 11.48
CA GLU A 293 4.67 -13.74 10.62
C GLU A 293 4.45 -15.12 9.98
N GLU A 294 4.00 -16.11 10.75
CA GLU A 294 3.65 -17.44 10.26
C GLU A 294 2.51 -17.38 9.24
N VAL A 295 1.41 -16.68 9.56
CA VAL A 295 0.27 -16.50 8.64
C VAL A 295 0.72 -15.85 7.33
N THR A 296 1.56 -14.82 7.41
CA THR A 296 2.09 -14.13 6.22
C THR A 296 2.98 -15.05 5.39
N THR A 297 3.83 -15.83 6.04
CA THR A 297 4.70 -16.82 5.39
C THR A 297 3.88 -17.91 4.72
N TYR A 298 2.83 -18.41 5.38
CA TYR A 298 1.91 -19.39 4.80
C TYR A 298 1.15 -18.83 3.62
N LYS A 299 0.62 -17.59 3.70
CA LYS A 299 -0.03 -16.92 2.57
C LYS A 299 0.91 -16.79 1.38
N ARG A 300 2.17 -16.38 1.61
CA ARG A 300 3.19 -16.29 0.55
C ARG A 300 3.48 -17.66 -0.07
N LYS A 301 3.62 -18.70 0.76
CA LYS A 301 3.89 -20.06 0.28
C LYS A 301 2.72 -20.65 -0.51
N ILE A 302 1.48 -20.40 -0.07
CA ILE A 302 0.27 -20.79 -0.81
C ILE A 302 0.28 -20.13 -2.18
N LYS A 303 0.47 -18.81 -2.25
CA LYS A 303 0.54 -18.08 -3.53
C LYS A 303 1.65 -18.61 -4.44
N GLN A 304 2.84 -18.87 -3.90
CA GLN A 304 3.94 -19.45 -4.68
C GLN A 304 3.61 -20.85 -5.23
N LEU A 305 2.98 -21.71 -4.43
CA LEU A 305 2.56 -23.04 -4.87
C LEU A 305 1.45 -22.98 -5.91
N GLU A 306 0.51 -22.02 -5.77
CA GLU A 306 -0.52 -21.75 -6.78
C GLU A 306 0.09 -21.28 -8.09
N ASP A 307 1.02 -20.32 -8.04
CA ASP A 307 1.71 -19.79 -9.21
C ASP A 307 2.54 -20.90 -9.92
N ASP A 308 3.25 -21.74 -9.18
CA ASP A 308 4.01 -22.89 -9.73
C ASP A 308 3.07 -23.92 -10.36
N LEU A 309 1.95 -24.26 -9.70
CA LEU A 309 0.97 -25.19 -10.23
C LEU A 309 0.33 -24.64 -11.51
N LEU A 310 -0.03 -23.36 -11.55
CA LEU A 310 -0.60 -22.69 -12.71
C LEU A 310 0.41 -22.62 -13.87
N PHE A 311 1.68 -22.35 -13.55
CA PHE A 311 2.79 -22.38 -14.51
C PHE A 311 2.99 -23.77 -15.12
N ARG A 312 2.98 -24.83 -14.30
CA ARG A 312 3.11 -26.21 -14.77
C ARG A 312 1.95 -26.64 -15.66
N LEU A 313 0.72 -26.30 -15.28
CA LEU A 313 -0.48 -26.56 -16.10
C LEU A 313 -0.43 -25.84 -17.45
N SER A 314 -0.05 -24.56 -17.44
CA SER A 314 0.05 -23.74 -18.66
C SER A 314 1.11 -24.27 -19.64
N ASN A 315 2.23 -24.79 -19.12
CA ASN A 315 3.33 -25.32 -19.94
C ASN A 315 3.21 -26.81 -20.30
N SER A 316 2.29 -27.54 -19.67
CA SER A 316 2.05 -28.95 -19.98
C SER A 316 1.23 -29.12 -21.28
N GLN A 317 1.90 -29.10 -22.43
CA GLN A 317 1.30 -29.56 -23.68
C GLN A 317 1.60 -31.05 -23.90
N GLY A 318 0.68 -31.92 -23.48
CA GLY A 318 0.62 -33.32 -23.93
C GLY A 318 1.06 -34.39 -22.93
N ASN A 319 1.75 -34.04 -21.84
CA ASN A 319 2.00 -34.96 -20.73
C ASN A 319 1.89 -34.20 -19.40
N LEU A 320 0.88 -34.57 -18.61
CA LEU A 320 0.65 -34.11 -17.24
C LEU A 320 1.11 -35.19 -16.27
#